data_AF-A0AAW1B3E8-F1
#
_entry.id   AF-A0AAW1B3E8-F1
#
_cell.length_a   1.000
_cell.length_b   1.000
_cell.length_c   1.000
_cell.angle_alpha   90.00
_cell.angle_beta   90.00
_cell.angle_gamma   90.00
#
_symmetry.space_group_name_H-M   'P 1'
#
loop_
_entity.id
_entity.type
_entity.pdbx_description
1 polymer ?
#
loop_
_entity_poly.entity_id
_entity_poly.type
_entity_poly.pdbx_seq_one_letter_code
_entity_poly.pdbx_strand_id
1 'polypeptide(L)'
;MALFMGVQCIAAGAFTYYYIQRVFSRTKYYQDALKQLQADPLALEALGAPPLKVHYISLRDKSNYVDKSTAQVKIPISGKKSGGYLHVISEMDFSLNSWNLQEVTLQLCNGHRIPVYVSSMKTVSG
;
A
#
# COMPACT_ATOMS: atom_id res chain seq x y z
N MET A 1 -11.16 -3.79 -39.41
CA MET A 1 -11.37 -2.62 -38.52
C MET A 1 -11.65 -3.03 -37.08
N ALA A 2 -12.61 -3.92 -36.78
CA ALA A 2 -12.94 -4.31 -35.40
C ALA A 2 -11.79 -5.01 -34.62
N LEU A 3 -10.99 -5.86 -35.29
CA LEU A 3 -9.85 -6.54 -34.65
C LEU A 3 -8.75 -5.56 -34.20
N PHE A 4 -8.44 -4.54 -35.00
CA PHE A 4 -7.44 -3.52 -34.67
C PHE A 4 -7.88 -2.66 -33.48
N MET A 5 -9.17 -2.29 -33.42
CA MET A 5 -9.73 -1.54 -32.29
C MET A 5 -9.68 -2.36 -30.98
N GLY A 6 -10.00 -3.66 -31.04
CA GLY A 6 -9.94 -4.55 -29.87
C GLY A 6 -8.53 -4.66 -29.27
N VAL A 7 -7.51 -4.82 -30.11
CA VAL A 7 -6.10 -4.87 -29.68
C VAL A 7 -5.67 -3.54 -29.03
N GLN A 8 -6.08 -2.41 -29.60
CA GLN A 8 -5.77 -1.09 -29.04
C GLN A 8 -6.38 -0.88 -27.65
N CYS A 9 -7.63 -1.28 -27.42
CA CYS A 9 -8.28 -1.16 -26.12
C CYS A 9 -7.59 -1.99 -25.03
N ILE A 10 -7.18 -3.23 -25.35
CA ILE A 10 -6.48 -4.10 -24.40
C ILE A 10 -5.10 -3.53 -24.05
N ALA A 11 -4.35 -3.06 -25.06
CA ALA A 11 -3.04 -2.45 -24.86
C ALA A 11 -3.13 -1.19 -23.99
N ALA A 12 -4.12 -0.32 -24.24
CA ALA A 12 -4.36 0.87 -23.44
C ALA A 12 -4.69 0.53 -21.98
N GLY A 13 -5.56 -0.47 -21.75
CA GLY A 13 -5.93 -0.90 -20.39
C GLY A 13 -4.74 -1.44 -19.59
N ALA A 14 -3.91 -2.31 -20.21
CA ALA A 14 -2.71 -2.82 -19.56
C ALA A 14 -1.72 -1.68 -19.26
N PHE A 15 -1.51 -0.77 -20.20
CA PHE A 15 -0.64 0.39 -20.00
C PHE A 15 -1.12 1.27 -18.83
N THR A 16 -2.40 1.62 -18.79
CA THR A 16 -2.98 2.41 -17.70
C THR A 16 -2.84 1.69 -16.36
N TYR A 17 -3.06 0.38 -16.31
CA TYR A 17 -2.87 -0.40 -15.09
C TYR A 17 -1.44 -0.29 -14.56
N TYR A 18 -0.43 -0.58 -15.40
CA TYR A 18 0.97 -0.48 -14.99
C TYR A 18 1.41 0.95 -14.64
N TYR A 19 0.89 1.94 -15.35
CA TYR A 19 1.13 3.34 -15.06
C TYR A 19 0.65 3.70 -13.65
N ILE A 20 -0.59 3.34 -13.30
CA ILE A 20 -1.17 3.59 -11.97
C ILE A 20 -0.34 2.88 -10.88
N GLN A 21 0.04 1.61 -11.09
CA GLN A 21 0.91 0.89 -10.14
C GLN A 21 2.24 1.61 -9.91
N ARG A 22 2.85 2.15 -10.98
CA ARG A 22 4.09 2.93 -10.91
C ARG A 22 3.90 4.27 -10.20
N VAL A 23 2.74 4.90 -10.34
CA VAL A 23 2.41 6.13 -9.60
C VAL A 23 2.33 5.82 -8.11
N PHE A 24 1.58 4.78 -7.70
CA PHE A 24 1.49 4.38 -6.29
C PHE A 24 2.85 4.09 -5.67
N SER A 25 3.71 3.33 -6.35
CA SER A 25 5.03 2.99 -5.81
C SER A 25 5.98 4.18 -5.63
N ARG A 26 5.66 5.33 -6.24
CA ARG A 26 6.40 6.60 -6.11
C ARG A 26 5.82 7.53 -5.05
N THR A 27 4.66 7.23 -4.48
CA THR A 27 4.06 8.07 -3.45
C THR A 27 4.82 7.95 -2.13
N LYS A 28 4.88 9.05 -1.38
CA LYS A 28 5.61 9.12 -0.11
C LYS A 28 5.06 8.12 0.92
N TYR A 29 3.74 8.08 1.12
CA TYR A 29 3.13 7.14 2.07
C TYR A 29 3.42 5.68 1.73
N TYR A 30 3.52 5.32 0.45
CA TYR A 30 3.86 3.95 0.02
C TYR A 30 5.30 3.61 0.38
N GLN A 31 6.23 4.52 0.08
CA GLN A 31 7.66 4.31 0.36
C GLN A 31 7.94 4.30 1.87
N ASP A 32 7.34 5.20 2.62
CA ASP A 32 7.55 5.31 4.06
C ASP A 32 6.92 4.12 4.80
N ALA A 33 5.75 3.63 4.37
CA ALA A 33 5.17 2.42 4.91
C ALA A 33 6.07 1.18 4.71
N LEU A 34 6.69 1.05 3.52
CA LEU A 34 7.62 -0.05 3.26
C LEU A 34 8.92 0.07 4.06
N LYS A 35 9.47 1.27 4.22
CA LYS A 35 10.64 1.49 5.08
C LYS A 35 10.34 1.10 6.52
N GLN A 36 9.18 1.49 7.02
CA GLN A 36 8.77 1.21 8.39
C GLN A 36 8.53 -0.29 8.60
N LEU A 37 7.96 -0.99 7.61
CA LEU A 37 7.86 -2.45 7.62
C LEU A 37 9.24 -3.13 7.61
N GLN A 38 10.20 -2.61 6.85
CA GLN A 38 11.56 -3.15 6.81
C GLN A 38 12.37 -2.87 8.08
N ALA A 39 12.01 -1.82 8.82
CA ALA A 39 12.63 -1.48 10.10
C ALA A 39 12.09 -2.32 11.27
N ASP A 40 10.94 -2.98 11.12
CA ASP A 40 10.30 -3.80 12.15
C ASP A 40 10.68 -5.29 12.00
N PRO A 41 11.58 -5.82 12.86
CA PRO A 41 12.00 -7.22 12.79
C PRO A 41 10.84 -8.19 13.09
N LEU A 42 9.88 -7.82 13.95
CA LEU A 42 8.77 -8.71 14.31
C LEU A 42 7.84 -8.94 13.11
N ALA A 43 7.56 -7.87 12.37
CA ALA A 43 6.76 -7.96 11.15
C ALA A 43 7.47 -8.75 10.05
N LEU A 44 8.79 -8.59 9.89
CA LEU A 44 9.60 -9.34 8.93
C LEU A 44 9.68 -10.83 9.29
N GLU A 45 9.89 -11.18 10.57
CA GLU A 45 9.90 -12.56 11.05
C GLU A 45 8.54 -13.24 10.84
N ALA A 46 7.45 -12.52 11.08
CA ALA A 46 6.10 -13.02 10.86
C ALA A 46 5.84 -13.35 9.38
N LEU A 47 6.38 -12.55 8.46
CA LEU A 47 6.34 -12.80 7.02
C LEU A 47 7.36 -13.87 6.57
N GLY A 48 8.41 -14.09 7.35
CA GLY A 48 9.58 -14.87 6.94
C GLY A 48 10.37 -14.17 5.83
N ALA A 49 10.56 -12.86 5.96
CA ALA A 49 11.39 -12.04 5.07
C ALA A 49 12.76 -11.78 5.75
N PRO A 50 13.87 -11.69 4.99
CA PRO A 50 13.96 -11.65 3.52
C PRO A 50 13.89 -13.03 2.81
N PRO A 51 13.45 -13.09 1.53
CA PRO A 51 13.07 -11.98 0.66
C PRO A 51 11.61 -11.51 0.86
N LEU A 52 11.41 -10.19 0.97
CA LEU A 52 10.10 -9.55 0.95
C LEU A 52 9.68 -9.26 -0.49
N LYS A 53 8.53 -9.79 -0.91
CA LYS A 53 7.92 -9.50 -2.21
C LYS A 53 6.74 -8.56 -2.02
N VAL A 54 6.76 -7.43 -2.72
CA VAL A 54 5.66 -6.48 -2.76
C VAL A 54 4.92 -6.65 -4.09
N HIS A 55 3.61 -6.83 -4.04
CA HIS A 55 2.77 -7.07 -5.21
C HIS A 55 2.00 -5.82 -5.61
N TYR A 56 1.43 -5.85 -6.80
CA TYR A 56 0.58 -4.77 -7.28
C TYR A 56 -0.68 -4.62 -6.44
N ILE A 57 -1.02 -3.36 -6.14
CA ILE A 57 -2.23 -3.00 -5.40
C ILE A 57 -3.45 -3.41 -6.22
N SER A 58 -4.44 -4.03 -5.57
CA SER A 58 -5.71 -4.30 -6.24
C SER A 58 -6.47 -3.00 -6.49
N LEU A 59 -6.47 -2.52 -7.73
CA LEU A 59 -7.20 -1.29 -8.12
C LEU A 59 -8.73 -1.45 -8.02
N ARG A 60 -9.22 -2.67 -7.82
CA ARG A 60 -10.65 -2.96 -7.63
C ARG A 60 -11.06 -3.03 -6.15
N ASP A 61 -10.10 -3.03 -5.24
CA ASP A 61 -10.41 -3.12 -3.81
C ASP A 61 -10.99 -1.80 -3.32
N LYS A 62 -12.24 -1.84 -2.83
CA LYS A 62 -12.98 -0.67 -2.35
C LYS A 62 -12.41 -0.10 -1.05
N SER A 63 -11.58 -0.88 -0.33
CA SER A 63 -10.88 -0.37 0.84
C SER A 63 -9.74 0.58 0.47
N ASN A 64 -9.30 0.58 -0.80
CA ASN A 64 -8.34 1.55 -1.29
C ASN A 64 -9.05 2.85 -1.61
N TYR A 65 -8.70 3.90 -0.90
CA TYR A 65 -9.29 5.22 -1.04
C TYR A 65 -8.21 6.28 -0.94
N VAL A 66 -8.13 7.15 -1.93
CA VAL A 66 -7.20 8.29 -1.91
C VAL A 66 -7.97 9.52 -2.34
N ASP A 67 -8.07 10.50 -1.46
CA ASP A 67 -8.62 11.82 -1.73
C ASP A 67 -7.54 12.90 -1.56
N LYS A 68 -7.95 14.17 -1.45
CA LYS A 68 -7.02 15.30 -1.29
C LYS A 68 -6.38 15.39 0.11
N SER A 69 -7.03 14.81 1.12
CA SER A 69 -6.71 14.91 2.56
C SER A 69 -6.22 13.60 3.17
N THR A 70 -6.63 12.46 2.63
CA THR A 70 -6.48 11.13 3.21
C THR A 70 -6.12 10.12 2.12
N ALA A 71 -5.20 9.22 2.46
CA ALA A 71 -4.79 8.11 1.63
C ALA A 71 -4.84 6.84 2.48
N GLN A 72 -5.77 5.96 2.14
CA GLN A 72 -5.91 4.61 2.65
C GLN A 72 -5.58 3.61 1.55
N VAL A 73 -4.48 2.88 1.72
CA VAL A 73 -3.98 1.96 0.69
C VAL A 73 -3.61 0.62 1.31
N LYS A 74 -4.00 -0.44 0.62
CA LYS A 74 -3.75 -1.83 0.98
C LYS A 74 -2.77 -2.44 0.00
N ILE A 75 -1.53 -2.59 0.47
CA ILE A 75 -0.40 -3.07 -0.33
C ILE A 75 -0.25 -4.57 -0.07
N PRO A 76 -0.44 -5.44 -1.07
CA PRO A 76 -0.25 -6.88 -0.87
C PRO A 76 1.24 -7.22 -0.79
N ILE A 77 1.62 -8.00 0.21
CA ILE A 77 3.01 -8.38 0.45
C ILE A 77 3.12 -9.86 0.79
N SER A 78 4.28 -10.45 0.55
CA SER A 78 4.56 -11.85 0.92
C SER A 78 6.02 -12.07 1.24
N GLY A 79 6.29 -12.85 2.28
CA GLY A 79 7.61 -13.45 2.55
C GLY A 79 7.61 -14.95 2.32
N LYS A 80 8.64 -15.64 2.83
CA LYS A 80 8.79 -17.10 2.68
C LYS A 80 7.81 -17.89 3.55
N LYS A 81 7.41 -17.35 4.70
CA LYS A 81 6.57 -18.03 5.69
C LYS A 81 5.09 -17.69 5.51
N SER A 82 4.77 -16.42 5.30
CA SER A 82 3.39 -15.95 5.17
C SER A 82 3.27 -14.79 4.19
N GLY A 83 2.06 -14.67 3.64
CA GLY A 83 1.58 -13.48 2.94
C GLY A 83 0.71 -12.60 3.82
N GLY A 84 0.34 -11.45 3.27
CA GLY A 84 -0.59 -10.53 3.91
C GLY A 84 -0.81 -9.25 3.12
N TYR A 85 -1.42 -8.30 3.81
CA TYR A 85 -1.67 -6.95 3.33
C TYR A 85 -1.11 -5.96 4.34
N LEU A 86 -0.36 -5.00 3.83
CA LEU A 86 0.03 -3.82 4.57
C LEU A 86 -1.06 -2.77 4.39
N HIS A 87 -1.78 -2.47 5.47
CA HIS A 87 -2.74 -1.37 5.51
C HIS A 87 -2.00 -0.10 5.87
N VAL A 88 -2.13 0.91 5.03
CA VAL A 88 -1.46 2.20 5.15
C VAL A 88 -2.52 3.27 5.23
N ILE A 89 -2.47 4.09 6.28
CA ILE A 89 -3.27 5.29 6.43
C ILE A 89 -2.31 6.46 6.50
N SER A 90 -2.53 7.45 5.65
CA SER A 90 -1.76 8.67 5.59
C SER A 90 -2.68 9.86 5.36
N GLU A 91 -2.29 11.01 5.87
CA GLU A 91 -3.02 12.26 5.72
C GLU A 91 -2.14 13.29 5.02
N MET A 92 -2.75 14.18 4.24
CA MET A 92 -2.08 15.30 3.61
C MET A 92 -1.89 16.41 4.63
N ASP A 93 -0.64 16.75 4.89
CA ASP A 93 -0.30 17.99 5.55
C ASP A 93 -0.37 19.13 4.54
N PHE A 94 -1.45 19.91 4.59
CA PHE A 94 -1.66 21.03 3.68
C PHE A 94 -0.68 22.18 3.90
N SER A 95 -0.07 22.29 5.09
CA SER A 95 0.93 23.32 5.37
C SER A 95 2.28 22.98 4.72
N LEU A 96 2.66 21.70 4.74
CA LEU A 96 3.89 21.20 4.11
C LEU A 96 3.70 20.67 2.70
N ASN A 97 2.45 20.62 2.22
CA ASN A 97 2.04 19.97 0.98
C ASN A 97 2.65 18.56 0.82
N SER A 98 2.61 17.77 1.90
CA SER A 98 3.28 16.48 2.00
C SER A 98 2.39 15.45 2.67
N TRP A 99 2.51 14.20 2.23
CA TRP A 99 1.85 13.08 2.91
C TRP A 99 2.57 12.75 4.21
N ASN A 100 1.81 12.72 5.30
CA ASN A 100 2.25 12.30 6.62
C ASN A 100 1.65 10.93 6.92
N LEU A 101 2.52 9.95 7.18
CA LEU A 101 2.11 8.59 7.51
C LEU A 101 1.46 8.60 8.90
N GLN A 102 0.24 8.08 9.02
CA GLN A 102 -0.49 8.04 10.28
C GLN A 102 -0.46 6.66 10.91
N GLU A 103 -0.71 5.62 10.11
CA GLU A 103 -0.80 4.26 10.62
C GLU A 103 -0.33 3.27 9.56
N VAL A 104 0.42 2.25 10.00
CA VAL A 104 0.80 1.10 9.20
C VAL A 104 0.53 -0.15 10.00
N THR A 105 -0.37 -0.99 9.49
CA THR A 105 -0.73 -2.27 10.11
C THR A 105 -0.49 -3.39 9.13
N LEU A 106 0.31 -4.37 9.52
CA LEU A 106 0.47 -5.60 8.80
C LEU A 106 -0.65 -6.56 9.16
N GLN A 107 -1.49 -6.95 8.20
CA GLN A 107 -2.45 -8.04 8.34
C GLN A 107 -1.95 -9.28 7.61
N LEU A 108 -1.69 -10.35 8.35
CA LEU A 108 -1.30 -11.64 7.78
C LEU A 108 -2.51 -12.41 7.25
N CYS A 109 -2.28 -13.39 6.36
CA CYS A 109 -3.35 -14.23 5.81
C CYS A 109 -4.12 -15.04 6.88
N ASN A 110 -3.51 -15.31 8.04
CA ASN A 110 -4.16 -15.96 9.17
C ASN A 110 -5.08 -15.02 10.00
N GLY A 111 -5.23 -13.76 9.57
CA GLY A 111 -6.04 -12.75 10.24
C GLY A 111 -5.32 -11.97 11.34
N HIS A 112 -4.11 -12.38 11.75
CA HIS A 112 -3.34 -11.68 12.77
C HIS A 112 -2.87 -10.31 12.26
N ARG A 113 -3.01 -9.28 13.10
CA ARG A 113 -2.64 -7.90 12.81
C ARG A 113 -1.48 -7.45 13.69
N ILE A 114 -0.43 -6.92 13.08
CA ILE A 114 0.77 -6.41 13.74
C ILE A 114 0.85 -4.91 13.43
N PRO A 115 0.72 -4.01 14.42
CA PRO A 115 0.94 -2.58 14.23
C PRO A 115 2.44 -2.33 14.03
N VAL A 116 2.83 -1.88 12.84
CA VAL A 116 4.22 -1.59 12.47
C VAL A 116 4.56 -0.13 12.82
N TYR A 117 3.58 0.75 12.69
CA TYR A 117 3.72 2.16 13.02
C TYR A 117 2.39 2.81 13.32
N VAL A 118 2.40 3.65 14.34
CA VAL A 118 1.28 4.51 14.71
C VAL A 118 1.88 5.87 15.03
N SER A 119 1.44 6.90 14.31
CA SER A 119 1.77 8.29 14.61
C SER A 119 1.10 8.66 15.93
N SER A 120 1.89 9.21 16.86
CA SER A 120 1.43 9.62 18.20
C SER A 120 0.37 10.75 18.18
N MET A 121 0.02 11.29 17.01
CA MET A 121 -0.99 12.34 16.87
C MET A 121 -2.43 11.83 16.97
N LYS A 122 -2.66 10.51 17.02
CA LYS A 122 -3.99 9.90 17.12
C LYS A 122 -4.33 9.41 18.53
N THR A 123 -3.95 10.17 19.55
CA THR A 123 -4.56 10.04 20.89
C THR A 123 -5.60 11.16 21.03
N VAL A 124 -6.84 10.79 21.37
CA VAL A 124 -8.02 11.63 21.65
C VAL A 124 -8.94 11.91 20.45
N SER A 125 -9.88 11.00 20.22
CA SER A 125 -11.31 11.37 20.07
C SER A 125 -12.13 10.21 20.63
N GLY A 126 -12.49 10.34 21.91
CA GLY A 126 -13.54 9.52 22.54
C GLY A 126 -14.91 10.05 22.20
#